data_AF-A0AAV4H175-F1
#
_entry.id   AF-A0AAV4H175-F1
#
_cell.length_a   1.000
_cell.length_b   1.000
_cell.length_c   1.000
_cell.angle_alpha   90.00
_cell.angle_beta   90.00
_cell.angle_gamma   90.00
#
_symmetry.space_group_name_H-M   'P 1'
#
loop_
_entity.id
_entity.type
_entity.pdbx_description
1 polymer ?
#
loop_
_entity_poly.entity_id
_entity_poly.type
_entity_poly.pdbx_seq_one_letter_code
_entity_poly.pdbx_strand_id
1 'polypeptide(L)'
;MQLKNFQKDSTLLLDDNKFYYEVEDADLKIIKSVAFEEETQGKTSLYLAQYNGTIYEPLSTEALSQAQTYIEQIKVPGTWIEIRSIPADTILPKRKIHYSSDVNTATLRHLLEARINAYINSIADDHLFSNFDLDSALKTVKGVVEVERINTQAGAHDSSLEDIAEFYKPLSGYLKLSTAFNFETDIILTPYA
;
A
#
# COMPACT_ATOMS: atom_id res chain seq x y z
N MET A 1 -16.22 -5.80 -0.16
CA MET A 1 -15.96 -5.40 1.24
C MET A 1 -16.67 -4.08 1.52
N GLN A 2 -17.55 -4.03 2.52
CA GLN A 2 -18.51 -2.92 2.72
C GLN A 2 -17.84 -1.59 3.08
N LEU A 3 -16.66 -1.58 3.71
CA LEU A 3 -15.95 -0.34 4.08
C LEU A 3 -15.52 0.55 2.90
N LYS A 4 -15.26 -0.01 1.71
CA LYS A 4 -14.97 0.81 0.51
C LYS A 4 -16.21 1.55 0.00
N ASN A 5 -17.41 1.27 0.53
CA ASN A 5 -18.64 1.99 0.20
C ASN A 5 -18.92 3.19 1.12
N PHE A 6 -18.17 3.33 2.23
CA PHE A 6 -18.29 4.49 3.12
C PHE A 6 -18.12 5.80 2.34
N GLN A 7 -19.04 6.74 2.56
CA GLN A 7 -18.97 8.10 2.02
C GLN A 7 -18.79 9.11 3.15
N LYS A 8 -17.68 9.84 3.12
CA LYS A 8 -17.36 10.92 4.08
C LYS A 8 -18.43 12.02 4.00
N ASP A 9 -18.79 12.56 5.15
CA ASP A 9 -19.77 13.65 5.34
C ASP A 9 -21.18 13.34 4.76
N SER A 10 -21.45 12.09 4.39
CA SER A 10 -22.75 11.63 3.90
C SER A 10 -23.53 10.93 5.00
N THR A 11 -24.85 11.11 5.00
CA THR A 11 -25.74 10.43 5.96
C THR A 11 -26.06 9.03 5.46
N LEU A 12 -25.77 8.01 6.29
CA LEU A 12 -26.21 6.64 6.04
C LEU A 12 -27.68 6.49 6.42
N LEU A 13 -28.48 5.95 5.51
CA LEU A 13 -29.91 5.69 5.69
C LEU A 13 -30.16 4.19 5.82
N LEU A 14 -31.27 3.82 6.44
CA LEU A 14 -31.73 2.44 6.59
C LEU A 14 -33.13 2.31 5.99
N ASP A 15 -33.27 1.47 4.97
CA ASP A 15 -34.56 1.09 4.39
C ASP A 15 -34.58 -0.42 4.15
N ASP A 16 -35.70 -1.08 4.42
CA ASP A 16 -35.88 -2.54 4.29
C ASP A 16 -34.69 -3.37 4.87
N ASN A 17 -34.22 -3.00 6.07
CA ASN A 17 -33.05 -3.60 6.75
C ASN A 17 -31.73 -3.53 5.96
N LYS A 18 -31.60 -2.61 5.01
CA LYS A 18 -30.39 -2.38 4.22
C LYS A 18 -29.91 -0.95 4.41
N PHE A 19 -28.63 -0.83 4.74
CA PHE A 19 -27.97 0.46 4.81
C PHE A 19 -27.59 0.95 3.40
N TYR A 20 -27.88 2.22 3.11
CA TYR A 20 -27.57 2.84 1.83
C TYR A 20 -27.32 4.35 1.96
N TYR A 21 -26.71 4.94 0.94
CA TYR A 21 -26.60 6.39 0.78
C TYR A 21 -27.62 6.84 -0.28
N GLU A 22 -28.31 7.97 -0.04
CA GLU A 22 -29.29 8.51 -0.99
C GLU A 22 -28.64 8.90 -2.33
N VAL A 23 -27.42 9.45 -2.27
CA VAL A 23 -26.61 9.80 -3.43
C VAL A 23 -25.28 9.06 -3.34
N GLU A 24 -24.94 8.33 -4.40
CA GLU A 24 -23.64 7.70 -4.53
C GLU A 24 -22.62 8.69 -5.10
N ASP A 25 -21.62 9.02 -4.30
CA ASP A 25 -20.58 9.99 -4.63
C ASP A 25 -19.20 9.33 -4.51
N ALA A 26 -18.53 9.15 -5.65
CA ALA A 26 -17.24 8.48 -5.73
C ALA A 26 -16.09 9.28 -5.08
N ASP A 27 -16.22 10.60 -4.98
CA ASP A 27 -15.22 11.49 -4.38
C ASP A 27 -15.31 11.43 -2.86
N LEU A 28 -16.50 11.18 -2.31
CA LEU A 28 -16.70 10.96 -0.89
C LEU A 28 -16.31 9.55 -0.43
N LYS A 29 -16.11 8.59 -1.36
CA LYS A 29 -15.60 7.24 -1.08
C LYS A 29 -14.09 7.24 -0.88
N ILE A 30 -13.65 7.81 0.24
CA ILE A 30 -12.23 8.08 0.50
C ILE A 30 -11.42 6.83 0.91
N ILE A 31 -12.06 5.78 1.43
CA ILE A 31 -11.35 4.54 1.83
C ILE A 31 -11.02 3.74 0.56
N LYS A 32 -9.72 3.66 0.24
CA LYS A 32 -9.23 2.95 -0.96
C LYS A 32 -8.54 1.63 -0.62
N SER A 33 -7.95 1.51 0.57
CA SER A 33 -7.36 0.28 1.08
C SER A 33 -7.93 -0.10 2.45
N VAL A 34 -8.12 -1.39 2.67
CA VAL A 34 -8.48 -1.96 3.96
C VAL A 34 -7.72 -3.27 4.14
N ALA A 35 -6.78 -3.28 5.08
CA ALA A 35 -6.20 -4.52 5.56
C ALA A 35 -6.90 -4.98 6.83
N PHE A 36 -6.75 -6.25 7.16
CA PHE A 36 -7.29 -6.82 8.39
C PHE A 36 -6.27 -7.71 9.08
N GLU A 37 -6.41 -7.77 10.40
CA GLU A 37 -5.66 -8.65 11.27
C GLU A 37 -6.63 -9.25 12.28
N GLU A 38 -6.66 -10.58 12.33
CA GLU A 38 -7.37 -11.29 13.39
C GLU A 38 -6.50 -11.27 14.64
N GLU A 39 -7.01 -10.64 15.69
CA GLU A 39 -6.38 -10.65 17.00
C GLU A 39 -6.89 -11.84 17.82
N THR A 40 -6.19 -12.10 18.92
CA THR A 40 -6.63 -13.10 19.90
C THR A 40 -8.01 -12.74 20.48
N GLN A 41 -8.78 -13.76 20.87
CA GLN A 41 -10.08 -13.61 21.54
C GLN A 41 -11.22 -13.06 20.66
N GLY A 42 -11.14 -13.25 19.34
CA GLY A 42 -12.26 -12.95 18.41
C GLY A 42 -12.42 -11.46 18.09
N LYS A 43 -11.38 -10.66 18.32
CA LYS A 43 -11.30 -9.27 17.89
C LYS A 43 -10.66 -9.19 16.50
N THR A 44 -11.20 -8.36 15.62
CA THR A 44 -10.64 -8.10 14.30
C THR A 44 -10.26 -6.63 14.20
N SER A 45 -9.00 -6.36 13.87
CA SER A 45 -8.51 -5.01 13.58
C SER A 45 -8.55 -4.77 12.08
N LEU A 46 -9.11 -3.63 11.68
CA LEU A 46 -9.18 -3.16 10.30
C LEU A 46 -8.33 -1.90 10.15
N TYR A 47 -7.40 -1.91 9.20
CA TYR A 47 -6.50 -0.80 8.92
C TYR A 47 -6.94 -0.12 7.63
N LEU A 48 -7.33 1.15 7.72
CA LEU A 48 -7.88 1.92 6.60
C LEU A 48 -6.88 2.94 6.08
N ALA A 49 -6.87 3.14 4.76
CA ALA A 49 -6.12 4.20 4.11
C ALA A 49 -6.90 4.85 2.96
N GLN A 50 -6.60 6.11 2.70
CA GLN A 50 -7.03 6.84 1.51
C GLN A 50 -5.90 6.95 0.49
N TYR A 51 -6.25 7.23 -0.76
CA TYR A 51 -5.28 7.48 -1.83
C TYR A 51 -5.40 8.94 -2.28
N ASN A 52 -4.30 9.69 -2.20
CA ASN A 52 -4.29 11.11 -2.56
C ASN A 52 -4.00 11.37 -4.06
N GLY A 53 -3.98 10.31 -4.87
CA GLY A 53 -3.62 10.36 -6.29
C GLY A 53 -2.17 10.03 -6.58
N THR A 54 -1.31 9.95 -5.55
CA THR A 54 0.10 9.55 -5.70
C THR A 54 0.47 8.40 -4.76
N ILE A 55 0.15 8.52 -3.48
CA ILE A 55 0.45 7.53 -2.44
C ILE A 55 -0.78 7.26 -1.57
N TYR A 56 -0.74 6.13 -0.88
CA TYR A 56 -1.67 5.84 0.20
C TYR A 56 -1.23 6.55 1.49
N GLU A 57 -2.21 7.05 2.24
CA GLU A 57 -2.00 7.77 3.49
C GLU A 57 -3.12 7.50 4.50
N PRO A 58 -2.88 7.78 5.80
CA PRO A 58 -3.89 7.66 6.83
C PRO A 58 -5.09 8.58 6.58
N LEU A 59 -6.25 8.19 7.06
CA LEU A 59 -7.42 9.05 7.15
C LEU A 59 -7.19 10.17 8.17
N SER A 60 -7.77 11.35 7.93
CA SER A 60 -7.92 12.38 8.96
C SER A 60 -8.68 11.85 10.17
N THR A 61 -8.47 12.45 11.35
CA THR A 61 -9.17 12.07 12.59
C THR A 61 -10.69 12.12 12.44
N GLU A 62 -11.21 13.14 11.75
CA GLU A 62 -12.64 13.30 11.47
C GLU A 62 -13.16 12.16 10.59
N ALA A 63 -12.47 11.87 9.49
CA ALA A 63 -12.83 10.78 8.58
C ALA A 63 -12.80 9.41 9.27
N LEU A 64 -11.79 9.17 10.12
CA LEU A 64 -11.69 7.93 10.89
C LEU A 64 -12.86 7.76 11.86
N SER A 65 -13.24 8.83 12.57
CA SER A 65 -14.40 8.81 13.49
C SER A 65 -15.72 8.54 12.75
N GLN A 66 -15.89 9.10 11.55
CA GLN A 66 -17.05 8.81 10.71
C GLN A 66 -17.06 7.36 10.20
N ALA A 67 -15.90 6.83 9.78
CA ALA A 67 -15.78 5.43 9.36
C ALA A 67 -16.05 4.44 10.51
N GLN A 68 -15.61 4.77 11.73
CA GLN A 68 -15.96 4.03 12.95
C GLN A 68 -17.47 4.05 13.20
N THR A 69 -18.13 5.20 13.06
CA THR A 69 -19.59 5.28 13.18
C THR A 69 -20.29 4.43 12.12
N TYR A 70 -19.81 4.46 10.88
CA TYR A 70 -20.33 3.65 9.78
C TYR A 70 -20.23 2.15 10.07
N ILE A 71 -19.07 1.66 10.54
CA ILE A 71 -18.93 0.22 10.84
C ILE A 71 -19.83 -0.23 11.98
N GLU A 72 -19.99 0.61 13.02
CA GLU A 72 -20.84 0.29 14.17
C GLU A 72 -22.31 0.11 13.77
N GLN A 73 -22.77 0.80 12.72
CA GLN A 73 -24.12 0.67 12.20
C GLN A 73 -24.31 -0.62 11.39
N ILE A 74 -23.31 -1.01 10.58
CA ILE A 74 -23.46 -2.13 9.62
C ILE A 74 -22.92 -3.46 10.15
N LYS A 75 -22.10 -3.46 11.20
CA LYS A 75 -21.47 -4.70 11.69
C LYS A 75 -22.50 -5.66 12.24
N VAL A 76 -22.15 -6.95 12.20
CA VAL A 76 -22.97 -7.99 12.82
C VAL A 76 -22.92 -7.83 14.34
N PRO A 77 -24.06 -7.83 15.04
CA PRO A 77 -24.08 -7.78 16.51
C PRO A 77 -23.20 -8.87 17.13
N GLY A 78 -22.44 -8.50 18.17
CA GLY A 78 -21.51 -9.42 18.85
C GLY A 78 -20.14 -9.54 18.19
N THR A 79 -19.89 -8.87 17.06
CA THR A 79 -18.53 -8.76 16.50
C THR A 79 -17.76 -7.61 17.15
N TRP A 80 -16.50 -7.88 17.51
CA TRP A 80 -15.58 -6.86 17.99
C TRP A 80 -14.63 -6.45 16.85
N ILE A 81 -14.98 -5.33 16.21
CA ILE A 81 -14.16 -4.71 15.17
C ILE A 81 -13.50 -3.47 15.76
N GLU A 82 -12.18 -3.37 15.64
CA GLU A 82 -11.44 -2.14 15.89
C GLU A 82 -11.01 -1.55 14.55
N ILE A 83 -11.28 -0.26 14.33
CA ILE A 83 -10.81 0.44 13.13
C ILE A 83 -9.65 1.35 13.50
N ARG A 84 -8.56 1.19 12.76
CA ARG A 84 -7.36 2.02 12.86
C ARG A 84 -7.03 2.62 11.50
N SER A 85 -6.39 3.78 11.52
CA SER A 85 -5.72 4.34 10.34
C SER A 85 -4.37 4.85 10.81
N ILE A 86 -3.32 4.16 10.38
CA ILE A 86 -1.95 4.35 10.84
C ILE A 86 -1.05 4.62 9.65
N PRO A 87 0.11 5.29 9.82
CA PRO A 87 1.03 5.59 8.71
C PRO A 87 1.42 4.36 7.89
N ALA A 88 1.78 4.54 6.62
CA ALA A 88 2.30 3.48 5.78
C ALA A 88 3.52 2.80 6.40
N ASP A 89 3.68 1.51 6.18
CA ASP A 89 4.92 0.81 6.51
C ASP A 89 5.99 1.19 5.48
N THR A 90 7.25 1.18 5.91
CA THR A 90 8.36 1.66 5.09
C THR A 90 9.12 0.51 4.48
N ILE A 91 9.53 0.67 3.22
CA ILE A 91 10.40 -0.28 2.53
C ILE A 91 11.57 0.41 1.83
N LEU A 92 12.71 -0.28 1.82
CA LEU A 92 13.95 0.15 1.20
C LEU A 92 14.50 -1.01 0.35
N PRO A 93 14.09 -1.13 -0.92
CA PRO A 93 14.55 -2.18 -1.81
C PRO A 93 15.82 -1.78 -2.57
N LYS A 94 16.98 -2.37 -2.25
CA LYS A 94 18.22 -2.14 -2.99
C LYS A 94 18.44 -3.19 -4.07
N ARG A 95 18.72 -2.74 -5.29
CA ARG A 95 18.87 -3.60 -6.47
C ARG A 95 20.02 -3.16 -7.34
N LYS A 96 20.61 -4.13 -8.03
CA LYS A 96 21.51 -3.89 -9.14
C LYS A 96 20.82 -4.34 -10.42
N ILE A 97 20.73 -3.43 -11.38
CA ILE A 97 20.03 -3.61 -12.65
C ILE A 97 21.06 -3.68 -13.75
N HIS A 98 21.12 -4.83 -14.41
CA HIS A 98 21.89 -5.00 -15.61
C HIS A 98 21.05 -4.59 -16.81
N TYR A 99 21.57 -3.68 -17.64
CA TYR A 99 20.80 -3.09 -18.75
C TYR A 99 21.57 -3.15 -20.06
N SER A 100 20.84 -3.14 -21.17
CA SER A 100 21.43 -3.16 -22.51
C SER A 100 22.14 -1.84 -22.82
N SER A 101 23.34 -1.92 -23.40
CA SER A 101 24.23 -0.75 -23.60
C SER A 101 23.72 0.31 -24.58
N ASP A 102 22.69 -0.01 -25.37
CA ASP A 102 21.99 0.88 -26.30
C ASP A 102 20.92 1.76 -25.63
N VAL A 103 20.67 1.59 -24.33
CA VAL A 103 19.61 2.29 -23.60
C VAL A 103 20.12 3.59 -22.97
N ASN A 104 19.31 4.66 -23.07
CA ASN A 104 19.55 5.89 -22.32
C ASN A 104 19.30 5.66 -20.81
N THR A 105 20.33 5.83 -20.00
CA THR A 105 20.29 5.56 -18.55
C THR A 105 19.33 6.46 -17.79
N ALA A 106 19.17 7.74 -18.19
CA ALA A 106 18.24 8.65 -17.55
C ALA A 106 16.79 8.23 -17.82
N THR A 107 16.47 7.85 -19.05
CA THR A 107 15.15 7.30 -19.39
C THR A 107 14.89 5.99 -18.65
N LEU A 108 15.87 5.09 -18.60
CA LEU A 108 15.74 3.83 -17.87
C LEU A 108 15.47 4.06 -16.38
N ARG A 109 16.20 5.00 -15.75
CA ARG A 109 16.00 5.33 -14.34
C ARG A 109 14.58 5.79 -14.06
N HIS A 110 14.06 6.71 -14.87
CA HIS A 110 12.67 7.18 -14.73
C HIS A 110 11.65 6.04 -14.88
N LEU A 111 11.88 5.11 -15.81
CA LEU A 111 11.00 3.94 -16.00
C LEU A 111 11.05 2.97 -14.81
N LEU A 112 12.24 2.75 -14.24
CA LEU A 112 12.43 1.92 -13.05
C LEU A 112 11.77 2.56 -11.83
N GLU A 113 11.94 3.86 -11.62
CA GLU A 113 11.28 4.61 -10.56
C GLU A 113 9.76 4.52 -10.65
N ALA A 114 9.19 4.80 -11.83
CA ALA A 114 7.77 4.65 -12.05
C ALA A 114 7.28 3.22 -11.77
N ARG A 115 8.07 2.21 -12.15
CA ARG A 115 7.73 0.80 -11.92
C ARG A 115 7.76 0.42 -10.44
N ILE A 116 8.78 0.86 -9.71
CA ILE A 116 8.90 0.62 -8.26
C ILE A 116 7.71 1.27 -7.55
N ASN A 117 7.43 2.54 -7.83
CA ASN A 117 6.31 3.25 -7.21
C ASN A 117 4.96 2.59 -7.53
N ALA A 118 4.75 2.15 -8.78
CA ALA A 118 3.54 1.43 -9.15
C ALA A 118 3.38 0.10 -8.37
N TYR A 119 4.47 -0.65 -8.21
CA TYR A 119 4.46 -1.89 -7.45
C TYR A 119 4.22 -1.65 -5.96
N ILE A 120 4.88 -0.66 -5.35
CA ILE A 120 4.66 -0.31 -3.94
C ILE A 120 3.20 0.10 -3.69
N ASN A 121 2.60 0.85 -4.61
CA ASN A 121 1.18 1.23 -4.50
C ASN A 121 0.22 0.03 -4.67
N SER A 122 0.56 -1.00 -5.45
CA SER A 122 -0.30 -2.18 -5.60
C SER A 122 -0.41 -3.00 -4.32
N ILE A 123 0.56 -2.89 -3.41
CA ILE A 123 0.54 -3.58 -2.10
C ILE A 123 -0.66 -3.17 -1.26
N ALA A 124 -1.25 -2.00 -1.50
CA ALA A 124 -2.47 -1.58 -0.80
C ALA A 124 -3.71 -2.44 -1.16
N ASP A 125 -3.66 -3.21 -2.24
CA ASP A 125 -4.69 -4.18 -2.62
C ASP A 125 -4.25 -5.62 -2.34
N ASP A 126 -2.96 -5.95 -2.54
CA ASP A 126 -2.43 -7.31 -2.33
C ASP A 126 -2.11 -7.62 -0.86
N HIS A 127 -1.82 -6.58 -0.07
CA HIS A 127 -1.42 -6.62 1.34
C HIS A 127 -0.19 -7.49 1.66
N LEU A 128 0.59 -7.86 0.65
CA LEU A 128 1.80 -8.65 0.78
C LEU A 128 2.85 -8.16 -0.21
N PHE A 129 3.96 -7.65 0.29
CA PHE A 129 5.13 -7.37 -0.52
C PHE A 129 5.93 -8.65 -0.75
N SER A 130 6.40 -8.82 -1.98
CA SER A 130 7.27 -9.91 -2.42
C SER A 130 8.49 -9.35 -3.16
N ASN A 131 9.68 -9.80 -2.77
CA ASN A 131 10.91 -9.48 -3.50
C ASN A 131 10.87 -10.08 -4.92
N PHE A 132 10.30 -11.28 -5.07
CA PHE A 132 10.22 -11.95 -6.36
C PHE A 132 9.33 -11.18 -7.35
N ASP A 133 8.20 -10.66 -6.88
CA ASP A 133 7.27 -9.92 -7.73
C ASP A 133 7.80 -8.53 -8.08
N LEU A 134 8.51 -7.87 -7.15
CA LEU A 134 9.26 -6.64 -7.46
C LEU A 134 10.29 -6.89 -8.55
N ASP A 135 11.13 -7.92 -8.38
CA ASP A 135 12.20 -8.24 -9.32
C ASP A 135 11.63 -8.60 -10.70
N SER A 136 10.53 -9.34 -10.72
CA SER A 136 9.79 -9.67 -11.95
C SER A 136 9.21 -8.42 -12.61
N ALA A 137 8.58 -7.53 -11.83
CA ALA A 137 8.04 -6.27 -12.34
C ALA A 137 9.14 -5.40 -12.96
N LEU A 138 10.31 -5.31 -12.32
CA LEU A 138 11.49 -4.60 -12.83
C LEU A 138 12.04 -5.22 -14.12
N LYS A 139 12.11 -6.56 -14.22
CA LYS A 139 12.55 -7.26 -15.45
C LYS A 139 11.67 -6.96 -16.67
N THR A 140 10.42 -6.58 -16.48
CA THR A 140 9.55 -6.18 -17.61
C THR A 140 9.83 -4.78 -18.15
N VAL A 141 10.67 -3.98 -17.48
CA VAL A 141 11.06 -2.65 -17.95
C VAL A 141 11.96 -2.78 -19.17
N LYS A 142 11.59 -2.10 -20.26
CA LYS A 142 12.35 -2.14 -21.51
C LYS A 142 13.81 -1.73 -21.27
N GLY A 143 14.74 -2.58 -21.72
CA GLY A 143 16.17 -2.34 -21.58
C GLY A 143 16.81 -3.01 -20.37
N VAL A 144 16.02 -3.53 -19.43
CA VAL A 144 16.51 -4.39 -18.34
C VAL A 144 16.79 -5.78 -18.88
N VAL A 145 17.99 -6.28 -18.61
CA VAL A 145 18.44 -7.64 -18.96
C VAL A 145 18.33 -8.54 -17.74
N GLU A 146 18.82 -8.08 -16.60
CA GLU A 146 18.82 -8.83 -15.35
C GLU A 146 18.67 -7.91 -14.14
N VAL A 147 18.08 -8.46 -13.08
CA VAL A 147 17.87 -7.78 -11.80
C VAL A 147 18.49 -8.66 -10.72
N GLU A 148 19.50 -8.12 -10.04
CA GLU A 148 20.19 -8.73 -8.92
C GLU A 148 19.74 -8.05 -7.62
N ARG A 149 19.31 -8.85 -6.65
CA ARG A 149 18.92 -8.37 -5.33
C ARG A 149 20.14 -8.15 -4.45
N ILE A 150 20.30 -6.92 -3.95
CA ILE A 150 21.34 -6.61 -2.96
C ILE A 150 20.79 -6.90 -1.56
N ASN A 151 19.82 -6.11 -1.11
CA ASN A 151 19.02 -6.38 0.06
C ASN A 151 17.67 -5.66 -0.05
N THR A 152 16.73 -6.03 0.81
CA THR A 152 15.50 -5.27 1.01
C THR A 152 15.28 -5.15 2.49
N GLN A 153 15.00 -3.94 2.95
CA GLN A 153 14.65 -3.70 4.34
C GLN A 153 13.23 -3.19 4.44
N ALA A 154 12.50 -3.62 5.45
CA ALA A 154 11.15 -3.13 5.71
C ALA A 154 10.92 -2.97 7.21
N GLY A 155 9.97 -2.12 7.58
CA GLY A 155 9.63 -1.86 8.97
C GLY A 155 8.30 -1.14 9.11
N ALA A 156 7.69 -1.28 10.28
CA ALA A 156 6.43 -0.62 10.58
C ALA A 156 6.65 0.90 10.65
N HIS A 157 5.92 1.67 9.85
CA HIS A 157 6.09 3.12 9.78
C HIS A 157 7.53 3.53 9.48
N ASP A 158 8.05 4.59 10.09
CA ASP A 158 9.46 5.01 9.99
C ASP A 158 10.32 4.41 11.13
N SER A 159 9.98 3.22 11.64
CA SER A 159 10.73 2.53 12.69
C SER A 159 12.05 1.93 12.19
N SER A 160 12.74 1.18 13.07
CA SER A 160 13.88 0.35 12.67
C SER A 160 13.50 -0.58 11.51
N LEU A 161 14.22 -0.45 10.39
CA LEU A 161 14.08 -1.33 9.24
C LEU A 161 14.87 -2.62 9.46
N GLU A 162 14.28 -3.74 9.13
CA GLU A 162 14.89 -5.07 9.23
C GLU A 162 15.03 -5.68 7.83
N ASP A 163 16.10 -6.46 7.63
CA ASP A 163 16.29 -7.17 6.36
C ASP A 163 15.19 -8.22 6.17
N ILE A 164 14.53 -8.18 5.02
CA ILE A 164 13.51 -9.15 4.62
C ILE A 164 14.03 -10.04 3.48
N ALA A 165 13.86 -11.35 3.66
CA ALA A 165 14.35 -12.32 2.68
C ALA A 165 13.43 -12.40 1.45
N GLU A 166 12.13 -12.57 1.64
CA GLU A 166 11.21 -12.87 0.53
C GLU A 166 9.95 -12.02 0.60
N PHE A 167 9.26 -12.08 1.74
CA PHE A 167 7.96 -11.45 1.92
C PHE A 167 7.96 -10.46 3.07
N TYR A 168 7.08 -9.47 2.96
CA TYR A 168 6.75 -8.57 4.04
C TYR A 168 5.26 -8.24 4.02
N LYS A 169 4.59 -8.48 5.15
CA LYS A 169 3.19 -8.12 5.33
C LYS A 169 3.15 -6.79 6.10
N PRO A 170 2.79 -5.66 5.45
CA PRO A 170 2.69 -4.39 6.15
C PRO A 170 1.55 -4.43 7.18
N LEU A 171 1.82 -3.93 8.38
CA LEU A 171 0.83 -3.80 9.45
C LEU A 171 -0.28 -2.82 9.04
N SER A 172 0.11 -1.68 8.48
CA SER A 172 -0.83 -0.68 7.96
C SER A 172 -1.65 -1.17 6.76
N GLY A 173 -1.23 -2.25 6.11
CA GLY A 173 -1.87 -2.78 4.90
C GLY A 173 -1.37 -2.18 3.59
N TYR A 174 -0.47 -1.19 3.64
CA TYR A 174 0.09 -0.50 2.49
C TYR A 174 1.54 -0.06 2.76
N LEU A 175 2.27 0.29 1.72
CA LEU A 175 3.70 0.64 1.80
C LEU A 175 4.00 2.03 1.24
N LYS A 176 5.10 2.59 1.73
CA LYS A 176 5.79 3.73 1.12
C LYS A 176 7.29 3.42 1.01
N LEU A 177 7.96 4.07 0.06
CA LEU A 177 9.43 4.07 0.04
C LEU A 177 9.98 4.82 1.24
N SER A 178 11.10 4.33 1.77
CA SER A 178 11.83 5.00 2.84
C SER A 178 12.30 6.39 2.42
N THR A 179 12.28 7.35 3.34
CA THR A 179 12.90 8.66 3.13
C THR A 179 14.42 8.57 2.96
N ALA A 180 15.03 7.48 3.42
CA ALA A 180 16.44 7.17 3.19
C ALA A 180 16.71 6.53 1.82
N PHE A 181 15.67 6.13 1.09
CA PHE A 181 15.81 5.53 -0.23
C PHE A 181 16.21 6.58 -1.26
N ASN A 182 17.26 6.29 -2.03
CA ASN A 182 17.73 7.15 -3.09
C ASN A 182 17.96 6.33 -4.36
N PHE A 183 17.19 6.64 -5.41
CA PHE A 183 17.25 5.93 -6.69
C PHE A 183 18.65 5.91 -7.31
N GLU A 184 19.49 6.93 -7.10
CA GLU A 184 20.84 6.97 -7.67
C GLU A 184 21.79 5.98 -7.00
N THR A 185 21.61 5.71 -5.70
CA THR A 185 22.54 4.89 -4.91
C THR A 185 22.00 3.51 -4.58
N ASP A 186 20.68 3.36 -4.43
CA ASP A 186 20.04 2.09 -4.07
C ASP A 186 19.62 1.26 -5.29
N ILE A 187 19.48 1.91 -6.46
CA ILE A 187 19.26 1.25 -7.75
C ILE A 187 20.49 1.45 -8.63
N ILE A 188 21.40 0.48 -8.56
CA ILE A 188 22.70 0.52 -9.23
C ILE A 188 22.53 0.03 -10.68
N LEU A 189 22.79 0.91 -11.65
CA LEU A 189 22.72 0.54 -13.06
C LEU A 189 24.10 0.08 -13.56
N THR A 190 24.16 -1.14 -14.07
CA THR A 190 25.39 -1.73 -14.66
C THR A 190 25.14 -2.10 -16.11
N PRO A 191 25.95 -1.64 -17.09
CA PRO A 191 25.78 -2.09 -18.47
C PRO A 191 26.05 -3.60 -18.55
N TYR A 192 25.21 -4.31 -19.30
CA TYR A 192 25.43 -5.71 -19.65
C TYR A 192 26.43 -5.76 -20.81
N ALA A 193 27.53 -6.48 -20.60
CA ALA A 193 28.61 -6.64 -21.58
C ALA A 193 28.29 -7.75 -22.59
#